data_AF-A0A256Z9D8-F1
#
_entry.id   AF-A0A256Z9D8-F1
#
_cell.length_a   1.000
_cell.length_b   1.000
_cell.length_c   1.000
_cell.angle_alpha   90.00
_cell.angle_beta   90.00
_cell.angle_gamma   90.00
#
_symmetry.space_group_name_H-M   'P 1'
#
loop_
_entity.id
_entity.type
_entity.pdbx_description
1 polymer ?
#
loop_
_entity_poly.entity_id
_entity_poly.type
_entity_poly.pdbx_seq_one_letter_code
_entity_poly.pdbx_strand_id
1 'polypeptide(L)'
;MTGPGPGKIPIQGVVNLVMNGEVIKLEPCDIYIHVKGYSRARVTHVDIESPKLDIRSYSEGIYAYVYGLTKGFKLILKKPLKIGGKYVKEIIVKWDGPKILEVGKSSIAYIGFKDRGIYVGFKKDVIRKLEDFSKSMGVIPR
;
A
#
# COMPACT_ATOMS: atom_id res chain seq x y z
N MET A 1 -11.92 -7.52 -2.78
CA MET A 1 -10.62 -7.84 -3.36
C MET A 1 -10.76 -7.60 -4.84
N THR A 2 -9.78 -6.98 -5.47
CA THR A 2 -9.87 -6.69 -6.91
C THR A 2 -9.00 -7.63 -7.72
N GLY A 3 -8.04 -8.33 -7.08
CA GLY A 3 -7.16 -9.28 -7.75
C GLY A 3 -6.27 -8.63 -8.80
N PRO A 4 -5.54 -9.43 -9.61
CA PRO A 4 -4.83 -8.94 -10.77
C PRO A 4 -5.82 -8.40 -11.81
N GLY A 5 -5.38 -7.43 -12.61
CA GLY A 5 -6.20 -6.81 -13.64
C GLY A 5 -5.42 -5.82 -14.48
N PRO A 6 -6.01 -5.29 -15.56
CA PRO A 6 -5.35 -4.29 -16.40
C PRO A 6 -4.81 -3.14 -15.57
N GLY A 7 -3.54 -2.78 -15.81
CA GLY A 7 -2.84 -1.70 -15.12
C GLY A 7 -2.42 -2.00 -13.68
N LYS A 8 -2.53 -3.24 -13.20
CA LYS A 8 -1.93 -3.66 -11.94
C LYS A 8 -0.64 -4.42 -12.17
N ILE A 9 0.44 -3.88 -11.65
CA ILE A 9 1.77 -4.51 -11.72
C ILE A 9 1.98 -5.24 -10.39
N PRO A 10 2.11 -6.58 -10.37
CA PRO A 10 2.41 -7.33 -9.16
C PRO A 10 3.82 -7.02 -8.69
N ILE A 11 3.98 -6.82 -7.39
CA ILE A 11 5.28 -6.56 -6.76
C ILE A 11 5.53 -7.63 -5.70
N GLN A 12 6.67 -8.31 -5.80
CA GLN A 12 7.09 -9.24 -4.76
C GLN A 12 7.42 -8.50 -3.47
N GLY A 13 7.02 -9.08 -2.35
CA GLY A 13 7.25 -8.47 -1.04
C GLY A 13 6.57 -9.18 0.11
N VAL A 14 6.79 -8.65 1.30
CA VAL A 14 6.23 -9.11 2.55
C VAL A 14 5.61 -7.92 3.27
N VAL A 15 4.35 -8.06 3.66
CA VAL A 15 3.64 -7.10 4.50
C VAL A 15 3.58 -7.63 5.92
N ASN A 16 3.96 -6.81 6.89
CA ASN A 16 3.81 -7.11 8.31
C ASN A 16 2.93 -6.06 8.98
N LEU A 17 2.07 -6.49 9.87
CA LEU A 17 1.20 -5.65 10.69
C LEU A 17 1.78 -5.60 12.11
N VAL A 18 1.93 -4.40 12.66
CA VAL A 18 2.33 -4.22 14.06
C VAL A 18 1.06 -4.13 14.90
N MET A 19 0.74 -5.21 15.60
CA MET A 19 -0.46 -5.40 16.40
C MET A 19 -0.10 -5.49 17.89
N ASN A 20 -0.56 -4.53 18.70
CA ASN A 20 -0.29 -4.52 20.15
C ASN A 20 1.20 -4.70 20.53
N GLY A 21 2.13 -4.22 19.68
CA GLY A 21 3.58 -4.36 19.87
C GLY A 21 4.21 -5.61 19.23
N GLU A 22 3.40 -6.55 18.74
CA GLU A 22 3.86 -7.73 18.01
C GLU A 22 3.93 -7.47 16.51
N VAL A 23 4.94 -8.02 15.84
CA VAL A 23 5.04 -7.99 14.37
C VAL A 23 4.45 -9.28 13.81
N ILE A 24 3.33 -9.17 13.11
CA ILE A 24 2.62 -10.30 12.52
C ILE A 24 2.72 -10.22 11.00
N LYS A 25 3.24 -11.28 10.37
CA LYS A 25 3.28 -11.39 8.91
C LYS A 25 1.86 -11.54 8.36
N LEU A 26 1.50 -10.70 7.40
CA LEU A 26 0.22 -10.77 6.70
C LEU A 26 0.37 -11.75 5.53
N GLU A 27 -0.18 -12.95 5.66
CA GLU A 27 -0.07 -14.01 4.65
C GLU A 27 -1.37 -14.84 4.58
N PRO A 28 -1.93 -15.11 3.38
CA PRO A 28 -1.46 -14.65 2.06
C PRO A 28 -1.66 -13.15 1.87
N CYS A 29 -0.79 -12.51 1.08
CA CYS A 29 -0.87 -11.08 0.78
C CYS A 29 -0.24 -10.77 -0.57
N ASP A 30 -0.97 -10.03 -1.40
CA ASP A 30 -0.50 -9.53 -2.68
C ASP A 30 -0.27 -8.03 -2.60
N ILE A 31 0.75 -7.55 -3.32
CA ILE A 31 1.07 -6.14 -3.44
C ILE A 31 1.03 -5.77 -4.93
N TYR A 32 0.33 -4.69 -5.27
CA TYR A 32 0.28 -4.20 -6.64
C TYR A 32 0.58 -2.71 -6.71
N ILE A 33 1.26 -2.26 -7.76
CA ILE A 33 1.17 -0.87 -8.21
C ILE A 33 -0.03 -0.79 -9.15
N HIS A 34 -1.04 -0.04 -8.74
CA HIS A 34 -2.26 0.16 -9.52
C HIS A 34 -2.16 1.50 -10.26
N VAL A 35 -1.94 1.41 -11.57
CA VAL A 35 -1.59 2.54 -12.43
C VAL A 35 -2.83 3.36 -12.81
N LYS A 36 -2.70 4.69 -12.76
CA LYS A 36 -3.74 5.64 -13.17
C LYS A 36 -4.27 5.35 -14.58
N GLY A 37 -5.58 5.46 -14.73
CA GLY A 37 -6.28 5.28 -15.99
C GLY A 37 -6.68 3.84 -16.31
N TYR A 38 -6.35 2.89 -15.43
CA TYR A 38 -6.76 1.50 -15.54
C TYR A 38 -7.68 1.11 -14.40
N SER A 39 -8.62 0.19 -14.66
CA SER A 39 -9.50 -0.39 -13.63
C SER A 39 -10.14 0.65 -12.69
N ARG A 40 -10.46 1.84 -13.24
CA ARG A 40 -11.01 3.04 -12.57
C ARG A 40 -10.07 3.76 -11.58
N ALA A 41 -8.78 3.44 -11.55
CA ALA A 41 -7.79 4.18 -10.77
C ALA A 41 -7.64 5.61 -11.31
N ARG A 42 -8.05 6.60 -10.50
CA ARG A 42 -7.90 8.03 -10.84
C ARG A 42 -6.50 8.56 -10.59
N VAL A 43 -5.73 7.88 -9.76
CA VAL A 43 -4.35 8.20 -9.38
C VAL A 43 -3.58 6.90 -9.19
N THR A 44 -2.29 6.88 -9.54
CA THR A 44 -1.42 5.71 -9.31
C THR A 44 -1.19 5.51 -7.81
N HIS A 45 -1.45 4.31 -7.31
CA HIS A 45 -1.36 3.97 -5.88
C HIS A 45 -0.83 2.54 -5.68
N VAL A 46 -0.54 2.18 -4.42
CA VAL A 46 -0.14 0.81 -4.06
C VAL A 46 -1.30 0.09 -3.40
N ASP A 47 -1.71 -1.02 -3.97
CA ASP A 47 -2.69 -1.94 -3.39
C ASP A 47 -1.99 -2.98 -2.52
N ILE A 48 -2.58 -3.26 -1.35
CA ILE A 48 -2.21 -4.38 -0.49
C ILE A 48 -3.48 -5.20 -0.29
N GLU A 49 -3.52 -6.41 -0.85
CA GLU A 49 -4.70 -7.26 -0.86
C GLU A 49 -4.44 -8.55 -0.08
N SER A 50 -5.33 -8.85 0.87
CA SER A 50 -5.25 -10.08 1.66
C SER A 50 -6.64 -10.44 2.18
N PRO A 51 -7.05 -11.72 2.13
CA PRO A 51 -8.30 -12.16 2.73
C PRO A 51 -8.35 -11.93 4.26
N LYS A 52 -7.19 -11.76 4.91
CA LYS A 52 -7.09 -11.44 6.34
C LYS A 52 -7.32 -9.97 6.68
N LEU A 53 -7.39 -9.09 5.67
CA LEU A 53 -7.76 -7.68 5.86
C LEU A 53 -9.29 -7.54 5.85
N ASP A 54 -9.95 -7.95 6.92
CA ASP A 54 -11.38 -7.72 7.10
C ASP A 54 -11.66 -6.29 7.60
N ILE A 55 -11.68 -5.35 6.65
CA ILE A 55 -11.75 -3.90 6.91
C ILE A 55 -12.93 -3.24 6.18
N ARG A 56 -13.93 -4.03 5.77
CA ARG A 56 -15.14 -3.52 5.09
C ARG A 56 -15.96 -2.56 5.97
N SER A 57 -15.80 -2.63 7.28
CA SER A 57 -16.45 -1.72 8.24
C SER A 57 -15.92 -0.28 8.19
N TYR A 58 -14.81 -0.03 7.49
CA TYR A 58 -14.23 1.30 7.34
C TYR A 58 -14.75 1.98 6.07
N SER A 59 -15.55 3.04 6.24
CA SER A 59 -16.12 3.82 5.14
C SER A 59 -15.22 4.99 4.70
N GLU A 60 -14.50 5.60 5.63
CA GLU A 60 -13.63 6.73 5.38
C GLU A 60 -12.17 6.31 5.43
N GLY A 61 -11.39 6.69 4.41
CA GLY A 61 -9.95 6.48 4.42
C GLY A 61 -9.25 7.30 5.50
N ILE A 62 -8.06 6.84 5.89
CA ILE A 62 -7.26 7.47 6.96
C ILE A 62 -5.94 7.97 6.41
N TYR A 63 -5.38 8.97 7.08
CA TYR A 63 -4.01 9.38 6.81
C TYR A 63 -3.01 8.52 7.59
N ALA A 64 -1.83 8.36 7.02
CA ALA A 64 -0.66 7.75 7.64
C ALA A 64 0.59 8.57 7.34
N TYR A 65 1.57 8.49 8.22
CA TYR A 65 2.94 8.88 7.87
C TYR A 65 3.58 7.73 7.11
N VAL A 66 4.24 8.02 6.00
CA VAL A 66 5.07 7.05 5.28
C VAL A 66 6.54 7.36 5.51
N TYR A 67 7.34 6.35 5.81
CA TYR A 67 8.80 6.43 5.98
C TYR A 67 9.50 5.51 4.97
N GLY A 68 10.56 6.00 4.34
CA GLY A 68 11.42 5.19 3.48
C GLY A 68 12.26 4.19 4.29
N LEU A 69 12.31 2.94 3.84
CA LEU A 69 13.20 1.91 4.36
C LEU A 69 14.23 1.53 3.30
N THR A 70 15.30 0.82 3.69
CA THR A 70 16.30 0.30 2.75
C THR A 70 15.67 -0.59 1.67
N LYS A 71 14.71 -1.43 2.07
CA LYS A 71 13.87 -2.23 1.16
C LYS A 71 12.40 -2.05 1.54
N GLY A 72 11.73 -1.15 0.81
CA GLY A 72 10.32 -0.83 0.97
C GLY A 72 10.04 0.40 1.85
N PHE A 73 8.96 0.37 2.61
CA PHE A 73 8.46 1.52 3.36
C PHE A 73 7.65 1.10 4.59
N LYS A 74 7.52 2.02 5.53
CA LYS A 74 6.69 1.86 6.73
C LYS A 74 5.57 2.89 6.75
N LEU A 75 4.36 2.47 7.09
CA LEU A 75 3.20 3.32 7.34
C LEU A 75 2.94 3.36 8.85
N ILE A 76 2.88 4.56 9.42
CA ILE A 76 2.40 4.78 10.79
C ILE A 76 1.02 5.43 10.69
N LEU A 77 -0.01 4.70 11.11
CA LEU A 77 -1.40 5.07 10.93
C LEU A 77 -1.78 6.19 11.91
N LYS A 78 -2.37 7.29 11.42
CA LYS A 78 -2.85 8.36 12.32
C LYS A 78 -4.06 7.93 13.14
N LYS A 79 -4.82 6.96 12.64
CA LYS A 79 -5.92 6.30 13.35
C LYS A 79 -5.69 4.78 13.28
N PRO A 80 -5.67 4.06 14.41
CA PRO A 80 -5.45 2.62 14.40
C PRO A 80 -6.58 1.88 13.68
N LEU A 81 -6.22 0.80 13.00
CA LEU A 81 -7.18 -0.13 12.40
C LEU A 81 -7.42 -1.30 13.33
N LYS A 82 -8.64 -1.84 13.32
CA LYS A 82 -9.01 -3.04 14.05
C LYS A 82 -9.15 -4.16 13.04
N ILE A 83 -8.27 -5.15 13.11
CA ILE A 83 -8.25 -6.31 12.22
C ILE A 83 -8.19 -7.55 13.11
N GLY A 84 -9.17 -8.46 12.96
CA GLY A 84 -9.25 -9.67 13.79
C GLY A 84 -9.29 -9.37 15.30
N GLY A 85 -9.95 -8.28 15.70
CA GLY A 85 -10.03 -7.86 17.10
C GLY A 85 -8.80 -7.12 17.66
N LYS A 86 -7.65 -7.15 16.96
CA LYS A 86 -6.41 -6.47 17.38
C LYS A 86 -6.26 -5.10 16.72
N TYR A 87 -5.60 -4.17 17.41
CA TYR A 87 -5.28 -2.85 16.86
C TYR A 87 -3.96 -2.85 16.11
N VAL A 88 -4.00 -2.44 14.84
CA VAL A 88 -2.84 -2.17 13.99
C VAL A 88 -2.54 -0.69 14.02
N LYS A 89 -1.31 -0.34 14.41
CA LYS A 89 -0.80 1.04 14.38
C LYS A 89 0.24 1.27 13.29
N GLU A 90 0.94 0.22 12.88
CA GLU A 90 1.96 0.30 11.83
C GLU A 90 1.82 -0.84 10.82
N ILE A 91 2.13 -0.53 9.57
CA ILE A 91 2.21 -1.50 8.48
C ILE A 91 3.62 -1.37 7.88
N ILE A 92 4.36 -2.47 7.86
CA ILE A 92 5.72 -2.53 7.31
C ILE A 92 5.65 -3.30 6.01
N VAL A 93 6.00 -2.62 4.91
CA VAL A 93 6.01 -3.20 3.56
C VAL A 93 7.47 -3.34 3.14
N LYS A 94 7.97 -4.57 3.10
CA LYS A 94 9.23 -4.91 2.43
C LYS A 94 8.87 -5.35 1.02
N TRP A 95 9.44 -4.72 -0.01
CA TRP A 95 9.06 -5.05 -1.39
C TRP A 95 10.23 -4.85 -2.36
N ASP A 96 10.11 -5.44 -3.55
CA ASP A 96 11.05 -5.32 -4.66
C ASP A 96 10.60 -4.27 -5.69
N GLY A 97 9.66 -3.40 -5.30
CA GLY A 97 9.22 -2.25 -6.09
C GLY A 97 10.19 -1.07 -6.03
N PRO A 98 9.87 0.05 -6.70
CA PRO A 98 10.70 1.24 -6.68
C PRO A 98 10.81 1.82 -5.26
N LYS A 99 11.91 2.53 -5.01
CA LYS A 99 12.13 3.22 -3.74
C LYS A 99 11.13 4.36 -3.56
N ILE A 100 10.23 4.22 -2.58
CA ILE A 100 9.18 5.22 -2.27
C ILE A 100 9.81 6.52 -1.79
N LEU A 101 10.60 6.45 -0.72
CA LEU A 101 11.30 7.60 -0.12
C LEU A 101 12.75 7.23 0.22
N GLU A 102 13.60 8.25 0.34
CA GLU A 102 14.94 8.09 0.92
C GLU A 102 14.85 7.59 2.36
N VAL A 103 15.84 6.81 2.78
CA VAL A 103 15.88 6.26 4.15
C VAL A 103 15.92 7.43 5.14
N GLY A 104 15.06 7.36 6.16
CA GLY A 104 14.93 8.43 7.16
C GLY A 104 14.09 9.64 6.72
N LYS A 105 13.66 9.72 5.45
CA LYS A 105 12.67 10.71 5.01
C LYS A 105 11.25 10.23 5.26
N SER A 106 10.36 11.18 5.53
CA SER A 106 8.95 10.92 5.75
C SER A 106 8.06 11.81 4.88
N SER A 107 6.84 11.34 4.63
CA SER A 107 5.77 12.08 3.97
C SER A 107 4.41 11.64 4.54
N ILE A 108 3.33 12.10 3.92
CA ILE A 108 1.96 11.68 4.24
C ILE A 108 1.45 10.78 3.11
N ALA A 109 0.77 9.71 3.51
CA ALA A 109 0.00 8.84 2.64
C ALA A 109 -1.47 8.86 3.06
N TYR A 110 -2.35 8.58 2.10
CA TYR A 110 -3.76 8.32 2.32
C TYR A 110 -4.02 6.82 2.14
N ILE A 111 -4.71 6.21 3.09
CA ILE A 111 -5.06 4.80 3.07
C ILE A 111 -6.56 4.72 2.88
N GLY A 112 -6.99 4.22 1.73
CA GLY A 112 -8.39 3.91 1.48
C GLY A 112 -8.65 2.42 1.65
N PHE A 113 -9.90 2.11 1.96
CA PHE A 113 -10.36 0.76 2.26
C PHE A 113 -11.10 0.19 1.06
N LYS A 114 -10.87 -1.09 0.82
CA LYS A 114 -11.64 -1.89 -0.12
C LYS A 114 -11.89 -3.25 0.48
N ASP A 115 -12.77 -4.02 -0.14
CA ASP A 115 -12.98 -5.39 0.27
C ASP A 115 -11.64 -6.16 0.30
N ARG A 116 -11.28 -6.75 1.45
CA ARG A 116 -10.07 -7.57 1.63
C ARG A 116 -8.77 -6.88 1.19
N GLY A 117 -8.66 -5.57 1.40
CA GLY A 117 -7.45 -4.85 1.05
C GLY A 117 -7.50 -3.36 1.33
N ILE A 118 -6.33 -2.74 1.28
CA ILE A 118 -6.18 -1.28 1.31
C ILE A 118 -5.53 -0.81 0.02
N TYR A 119 -5.75 0.46 -0.32
CA TYR A 119 -4.89 1.18 -1.24
C TYR A 119 -4.17 2.31 -0.52
N VAL A 120 -2.93 2.53 -0.88
CA VAL A 120 -2.03 3.55 -0.32
C VAL A 120 -1.74 4.58 -1.40
N GLY A 121 -2.38 5.74 -1.29
CA GLY A 121 -2.12 6.91 -2.10
C GLY A 121 -0.99 7.75 -1.51
N PHE A 122 -0.13 8.28 -2.37
CA PHE A 122 1.04 9.07 -1.96
C PHE A 122 0.99 10.49 -2.54
N LYS A 123 1.96 11.33 -2.15
CA LYS A 123 2.18 12.63 -2.79
C LYS A 123 2.78 12.48 -4.19
N LYS A 124 2.69 13.57 -4.97
CA LYS A 124 3.02 13.63 -6.41
C LYS A 124 4.44 13.16 -6.74
N ASP A 125 5.40 13.42 -5.86
CA ASP A 125 6.79 12.99 -5.99
C ASP A 125 6.92 11.45 -5.98
N VAL A 126 6.24 10.77 -5.06
CA VAL A 126 6.19 9.31 -5.01
C VAL A 126 5.37 8.74 -6.16
N ILE A 127 4.23 9.37 -6.49
CA ILE A 127 3.39 8.96 -7.63
C ILE A 127 4.22 8.93 -8.92
N ARG A 128 5.02 9.97 -9.19
CA ARG A 128 5.90 10.01 -10.36
C ARG A 128 6.86 8.82 -10.41
N LYS A 129 7.48 8.45 -9.28
CA LYS A 129 8.37 7.28 -9.21
C LYS A 129 7.63 5.97 -9.53
N LEU A 130 6.42 5.80 -9.01
CA LEU A 130 5.57 4.64 -9.31
C LEU A 130 5.20 4.61 -10.80
N GLU A 131 4.88 5.76 -11.38
CA GLU A 131 4.53 5.89 -12.79
C GLU A 131 5.72 5.65 -13.71
N ASP A 132 6.91 6.13 -13.37
CA ASP A 132 8.12 5.88 -14.14
C ASP A 132 8.52 4.40 -14.11
N PHE A 133 8.41 3.76 -12.93
CA PHE A 133 8.54 2.31 -12.83
C PHE A 133 7.48 1.57 -13.64
N SER A 134 6.23 2.05 -13.66
CA SER A 134 5.19 1.41 -14.46
C SER A 134 5.48 1.46 -15.96
N LYS A 135 6.02 2.58 -16.46
CA LYS A 135 6.44 2.73 -17.85
C LYS A 135 7.56 1.77 -18.21
N SER A 136 8.55 1.58 -17.33
CA SER A 136 9.63 0.60 -17.58
C SER A 136 9.12 -0.85 -17.61
N MET A 137 7.95 -1.12 -17.02
CA MET A 137 7.26 -2.40 -17.09
C MET A 137 6.24 -2.48 -18.25
N GLY A 138 6.20 -1.48 -19.14
CA GLY A 138 5.30 -1.45 -20.30
C GLY A 138 3.86 -1.01 -20.00
N VAL A 139 3.58 -0.51 -18.80
CA VAL A 139 2.24 -0.05 -18.39
C VAL A 139 2.24 1.48 -18.28
N ILE A 140 1.59 2.14 -19.23
CA ILE A 140 1.63 3.61 -19.34
C ILE A 140 0.39 4.24 -18.69
N PRO A 141 0.53 5.14 -17.71
CA PRO A 141 -0.60 5.86 -17.10
C PRO A 141 -1.43 6.64 -18.13
N ARG A 142 -2.77 6.66 -17.97
CA ARG A 142 -3.70 7.40 -18.85
C ARG A 142 -4.35 8.57 -18.12
#